data_AF-A0A328BIY3-F1
#
_entry.id   AF-A0A328BIY3-F1
#
_cell.length_a   1.000
_cell.length_b   1.000
_cell.length_c   1.000
_cell.angle_alpha   90.00
_cell.angle_beta   90.00
_cell.angle_gamma   90.00
#
_symmetry.space_group_name_H-M   'P 1'
#
loop_
_entity.id
_entity.type
_entity.pdbx_description
1 polymer ?
#
loop_
_entity_poly.entity_id
_entity_poly.type
_entity_poly.pdbx_seq_one_letter_code
_entity_poly.pdbx_strand_id
1 'polypeptide(L)'
;MSEQSDAPTAADALPPGFYERIAPFLQLCGMGCLQFFSRPHDPLPQEITDLTGLDLAGTRMITAINNNDMLARQLLEEPELFYVHLLVGCLLLDGPLAAPVLRFLEQGMHLDAEQTDALRARLLPFGETFVELVGRFAAHDDEEAREDLHLLRLQIEGAFARLAHTLQVTDLPPAAPENNENDDWDQENGKFEEDEDDELIFEIKFREEQLHMLRLAVTLARVLPSLSAQPFAQAVAGLSGCSVPSMAALNGRLREATDAAPTQMSWHDVALLYQSTQVLAMAMVSNVLDVLRWEEQLSEEAAAETPPAEAPDPEAAALTPPERFARRQEIICMMITGFVECVQEHFADEPRLNELRREVTALADLL
;
A
#
# COMPACT_ATOMS: atom_id res chain seq x y z
N MET A 1 40.44 -7.22 6.26
CA MET A 1 39.48 -6.12 6.16
C MET A 1 38.63 -6.45 4.96
N SER A 2 37.47 -7.04 5.20
CA SER A 2 36.52 -7.37 4.14
C SER A 2 35.67 -6.14 3.93
N GLU A 3 35.75 -5.55 2.75
CA GLU A 3 34.82 -4.51 2.30
C GLU A 3 33.43 -5.14 2.24
N GLN A 4 32.53 -4.67 3.11
CA GLN A 4 31.12 -4.97 3.05
C GLN A 4 30.58 -4.22 1.83
N SER A 5 30.18 -4.99 0.81
CA SER A 5 29.54 -4.47 -0.39
C SER A 5 28.15 -3.96 -0.01
N ASP A 6 27.97 -2.64 0.05
CA ASP A 6 26.67 -1.96 0.10
C ASP A 6 25.99 -2.07 -1.28
N ALA A 7 25.68 -3.30 -1.70
CA ALA A 7 24.77 -3.49 -2.82
C ALA A 7 23.35 -3.20 -2.32
N PRO A 8 22.57 -2.36 -3.02
CA PRO A 8 21.19 -2.08 -2.63
C PRO A 8 20.44 -3.41 -2.47
N THR A 9 19.80 -3.58 -1.33
CA THR A 9 19.03 -4.79 -1.08
C THR A 9 17.77 -4.74 -1.93
N ALA A 10 17.29 -5.90 -2.39
CA ALA A 10 16.00 -6.01 -3.09
C ALA A 10 14.88 -5.21 -2.39
N ALA A 11 14.91 -5.19 -1.06
CA ALA A 11 14.02 -4.43 -0.18
C ALA A 11 13.91 -2.92 -0.49
N ASP A 12 14.94 -2.32 -1.08
CA ASP A 12 14.99 -0.88 -1.39
C ASP A 12 14.23 -0.54 -2.69
N ALA A 13 13.87 -1.55 -3.50
CA ALA A 13 13.17 -1.35 -4.77
C ALA A 13 11.67 -1.09 -4.61
N LEU A 14 11.07 -1.50 -3.49
CA LEU A 14 9.63 -1.34 -3.24
C LEU A 14 9.35 -0.27 -2.19
N PRO A 15 8.27 0.51 -2.36
CA PRO A 15 7.86 1.48 -1.36
C PRO A 15 7.60 0.82 0.01
N PRO A 16 7.89 1.49 1.13
CA PRO A 16 7.56 0.98 2.45
C PRO A 16 6.05 0.72 2.57
N GLY A 17 5.66 -0.44 3.09
CA GLY A 17 4.25 -0.77 3.28
C GLY A 17 3.51 -1.19 2.00
N PHE A 18 4.23 -1.49 0.92
CA PHE A 18 3.64 -1.83 -0.37
C PHE A 18 2.95 -3.20 -0.34
N TYR A 19 3.60 -4.20 0.24
CA TYR A 19 3.09 -5.56 0.41
C TYR A 19 1.77 -5.54 1.16
N GLU A 20 1.68 -4.83 2.29
CA GLU A 20 0.51 -4.78 3.16
C GLU A 20 -0.74 -4.30 2.41
N ARG A 21 -0.59 -3.36 1.48
CA ARG A 21 -1.70 -2.85 0.65
C ARG A 21 -2.17 -3.84 -0.39
N ILE A 22 -1.25 -4.63 -0.93
CA ILE A 22 -1.56 -5.60 -1.98
C ILE A 22 -1.81 -7.00 -1.40
N ALA A 23 -1.50 -7.22 -0.14
CA ALA A 23 -1.59 -8.52 0.53
C ALA A 23 -3.01 -9.12 0.44
N PRO A 24 -4.11 -8.37 0.65
CA PRO A 24 -5.45 -8.93 0.48
C PRO A 24 -5.69 -9.46 -0.93
N PHE A 25 -5.19 -8.76 -1.95
CA PHE A 25 -5.28 -9.19 -3.34
C PHE A 25 -4.39 -10.40 -3.62
N LEU A 26 -3.14 -10.39 -3.15
CA LEU A 26 -2.21 -11.51 -3.33
C LEU A 26 -2.70 -12.79 -2.64
N GLN A 27 -3.27 -12.68 -1.44
CA GLN A 27 -3.86 -13.80 -0.72
C GLN A 27 -5.04 -14.39 -1.50
N LEU A 28 -5.87 -13.55 -2.11
CA LEU A 28 -6.99 -13.97 -2.94
C LEU A 28 -6.56 -14.72 -4.20
N CYS A 29 -5.63 -14.14 -4.97
CA CYS A 29 -5.01 -14.82 -6.10
C CYS A 29 -4.38 -16.14 -5.65
N GLY A 30 -3.64 -16.10 -4.54
CA GLY A 30 -2.99 -17.25 -3.93
C GLY A 30 -3.92 -18.39 -3.60
N MET A 31 -5.05 -18.12 -2.93
CA MET A 31 -6.06 -19.13 -2.62
C MET A 31 -6.67 -19.73 -3.87
N GLY A 32 -7.01 -18.89 -4.86
CA GLY A 32 -7.50 -19.36 -6.16
C GLY A 32 -6.51 -20.30 -6.84
N CYS A 33 -5.24 -19.88 -6.94
CA CYS A 33 -4.18 -20.67 -7.54
C CYS A 33 -3.90 -21.97 -6.76
N LEU A 34 -3.88 -21.94 -5.43
CA LEU A 34 -3.68 -23.14 -4.60
C LEU A 34 -4.80 -24.16 -4.82
N GLN A 35 -6.05 -23.71 -4.88
CA GLN A 35 -7.18 -24.57 -5.19
C GLN A 35 -7.08 -25.12 -6.62
N PHE A 36 -6.74 -24.26 -7.58
CA PHE A 36 -6.59 -24.62 -8.99
C PHE A 36 -5.49 -25.69 -9.20
N PHE A 37 -4.29 -25.48 -8.66
CA PHE A 37 -3.16 -26.40 -8.82
C PHE A 37 -3.18 -27.59 -7.85
N SER A 38 -4.11 -27.64 -6.89
CA SER A 38 -4.33 -28.85 -6.07
C SER A 38 -4.77 -30.07 -6.88
N ARG A 39 -5.13 -29.87 -8.16
CA ARG A 39 -5.62 -30.90 -9.08
C ARG A 39 -4.76 -30.94 -10.34
N PRO A 40 -3.52 -31.44 -10.22
CA PRO A 40 -2.59 -31.45 -11.35
C PRO A 40 -3.07 -32.31 -12.53
N HIS A 41 -4.08 -33.16 -12.34
CA HIS A 41 -4.64 -34.02 -13.40
C HIS A 41 -5.81 -33.41 -14.17
N ASP A 42 -6.31 -32.24 -13.75
CA ASP A 42 -7.35 -31.54 -14.49
C ASP A 42 -6.74 -30.92 -15.77
N PRO A 43 -7.45 -30.91 -16.92
CA PRO A 43 -6.88 -30.46 -18.19
C PRO A 43 -6.36 -29.02 -18.18
N LEU A 44 -7.07 -28.11 -17.51
CA LEU A 44 -6.69 -26.70 -17.48
C LEU A 44 -5.44 -26.44 -16.62
N PRO A 45 -5.33 -26.89 -15.35
CA PRO A 45 -4.09 -26.79 -14.59
C PRO A 45 -2.86 -27.39 -15.30
N GLN A 46 -3.02 -28.54 -15.98
CA GLN A 46 -1.93 -29.15 -16.74
C GLN A 46 -1.51 -28.25 -17.91
N GLU A 47 -2.45 -27.75 -18.72
CA GLU A 47 -2.15 -26.83 -19.83
C GLU A 47 -1.44 -25.56 -19.34
N ILE A 48 -1.89 -24.97 -18.22
CA ILE A 48 -1.23 -23.78 -17.64
C ILE A 48 0.18 -24.12 -17.15
N THR A 49 0.37 -25.27 -16.51
CA THR A 49 1.70 -25.74 -16.08
C THR A 49 2.62 -25.94 -17.28
N ASP A 50 2.12 -26.54 -18.36
CA ASP A 50 2.90 -26.80 -19.58
C ASP A 50 3.27 -25.50 -20.31
N LEU A 51 2.39 -24.49 -20.30
CA LEU A 51 2.64 -23.19 -20.94
C LEU A 51 3.62 -22.31 -20.15
N THR A 52 3.62 -22.39 -18.81
CA THR A 52 4.23 -21.36 -17.97
C THR A 52 5.25 -21.87 -16.96
N GLY A 53 5.27 -23.19 -16.70
CA GLY A 53 6.01 -23.78 -15.60
C GLY A 53 5.40 -23.52 -14.21
N LEU A 54 4.35 -22.71 -14.09
CA LEU A 54 3.68 -22.48 -12.82
C LEU A 54 2.90 -23.73 -12.40
N ASP A 55 3.25 -24.29 -11.24
CA ASP A 55 2.60 -25.44 -10.64
C ASP A 55 2.19 -25.17 -9.17
N LEU A 56 1.82 -26.22 -8.44
CA LEU A 56 1.47 -26.12 -7.03
C LEU A 56 2.67 -25.69 -6.15
N ALA A 57 3.89 -26.09 -6.48
CA ALA A 57 5.08 -25.75 -5.71
C ALA A 57 5.44 -24.27 -5.91
N GLY A 58 5.46 -23.80 -7.17
CA GLY A 58 5.67 -22.39 -7.50
C GLY A 58 4.58 -21.50 -6.90
N THR A 59 3.32 -21.94 -6.96
CA THR A 59 2.21 -21.25 -6.29
C THR A 59 2.44 -21.13 -4.79
N ARG A 60 2.80 -22.23 -4.10
CA ARG A 60 3.06 -22.20 -2.65
C ARG A 60 4.19 -21.23 -2.29
N MET A 61 5.25 -21.21 -3.10
CA MET A 61 6.37 -20.30 -2.91
C MET A 61 5.91 -18.84 -2.99
N ILE A 62 5.16 -18.49 -4.04
CA ILE A 62 4.65 -17.12 -4.22
C ILE A 62 3.65 -16.75 -3.11
N THR A 63 2.77 -17.67 -2.70
CA THR A 63 1.82 -17.40 -1.60
C THR A 63 2.48 -17.27 -0.23
N ALA A 64 3.72 -17.73 -0.07
CA ALA A 64 4.48 -17.58 1.18
C ALA A 64 5.08 -16.17 1.33
N ILE A 65 5.01 -15.32 0.30
CA ILE A 65 5.41 -13.92 0.39
C ILE A 65 4.50 -13.22 1.40
N ASN A 66 5.11 -12.73 2.47
CA ASN A 66 4.42 -12.11 3.61
C ASN A 66 4.99 -10.75 4.03
N ASN A 67 5.90 -10.19 3.23
CA ASN A 67 6.52 -8.89 3.47
C ASN A 67 7.11 -8.31 2.18
N ASN A 68 7.47 -7.02 2.25
CA ASN A 68 8.11 -6.28 1.14
C ASN A 68 9.40 -6.92 0.62
N ASP A 69 10.28 -7.40 1.50
CA ASP A 69 11.59 -7.91 1.10
C ASP A 69 11.46 -9.19 0.26
N MET A 70 10.54 -10.08 0.65
CA MET A 70 10.21 -11.29 -0.10
C MET A 70 9.55 -10.96 -1.43
N LEU A 71 8.66 -9.97 -1.46
CA LEU A 71 8.01 -9.54 -2.68
C LEU A 71 9.02 -8.93 -3.67
N ALA A 72 9.89 -8.06 -3.19
CA ALA A 72 10.90 -7.44 -4.02
C ALA A 72 11.91 -8.46 -4.55
N ARG A 73 12.30 -9.44 -3.71
CA ARG A 73 13.13 -10.57 -4.16
C ARG A 73 12.42 -11.37 -5.24
N GLN A 74 11.15 -11.72 -5.06
CA GLN A 74 10.38 -12.45 -6.05
C GLN A 74 10.30 -11.69 -7.38
N LEU A 75 10.05 -10.38 -7.33
CA LEU A 75 10.00 -9.53 -8.51
C LEU A 75 11.36 -9.48 -9.22
N LEU A 76 12.48 -9.45 -8.50
CA LEU A 76 13.81 -9.40 -9.12
C LEU A 76 14.29 -10.76 -9.64
N GLU A 77 13.98 -11.85 -8.94
CA GLU A 77 14.48 -13.19 -9.28
C GLU A 77 13.62 -13.87 -10.36
N GLU A 78 12.30 -13.78 -10.26
CA GLU A 78 11.37 -14.49 -11.14
C GLU A 78 10.10 -13.63 -11.43
N PRO A 79 10.24 -12.47 -12.08
CA PRO A 79 9.11 -11.56 -12.36
C PRO A 79 8.07 -12.18 -13.28
N GLU A 80 8.49 -13.01 -14.25
CA GLU A 80 7.59 -13.68 -15.19
C GLU A 80 6.69 -14.71 -14.49
N LEU A 81 7.25 -15.51 -13.58
CA LEU A 81 6.47 -16.49 -12.83
C LEU A 81 5.47 -15.80 -11.89
N PHE A 82 5.89 -14.68 -11.28
CA PHE A 82 4.99 -13.84 -10.48
C PHE A 82 3.89 -13.22 -11.32
N TYR A 83 4.20 -12.68 -12.50
CA TYR A 83 3.24 -12.18 -13.47
C TYR A 83 2.18 -13.23 -13.83
N VAL A 84 2.62 -14.45 -14.19
CA VAL A 84 1.72 -15.56 -14.52
C VAL A 84 0.83 -15.91 -13.34
N HIS A 85 1.38 -15.97 -12.13
CA HIS A 85 0.61 -16.26 -10.91
C HIS A 85 -0.52 -15.25 -10.71
N LEU A 86 -0.23 -13.94 -10.86
CA LEU A 86 -1.24 -12.90 -10.74
C LEU A 86 -2.30 -13.00 -11.85
N LEU A 87 -1.87 -13.21 -13.10
CA LEU A 87 -2.77 -13.34 -14.24
C LEU A 87 -3.73 -14.53 -14.08
N VAL A 88 -3.20 -15.71 -13.72
CA VAL A 88 -3.99 -16.91 -13.44
C VAL A 88 -4.93 -16.66 -12.26
N GLY A 89 -4.46 -16.03 -11.19
CA GLY A 89 -5.28 -15.64 -10.04
C GLY A 89 -6.47 -14.76 -10.43
N CYS A 90 -6.24 -13.70 -11.23
CA CYS A 90 -7.30 -12.83 -11.74
C CYS A 90 -8.33 -13.60 -12.59
N LEU A 91 -7.88 -14.45 -13.52
CA LEU A 91 -8.77 -15.25 -14.36
C LEU A 91 -9.61 -16.24 -13.55
N LEU A 92 -9.08 -16.77 -12.46
CA LEU A 92 -9.82 -17.63 -11.54
C LEU A 92 -10.90 -16.87 -10.76
N LEU A 93 -10.57 -15.66 -10.31
CA LEU A 93 -11.48 -14.76 -9.59
C LEU A 93 -12.55 -14.13 -10.50
N ASP A 94 -12.34 -14.11 -11.81
CA ASP A 94 -13.36 -13.73 -12.78
C ASP A 94 -14.21 -14.93 -13.28
N GLY A 95 -13.64 -16.13 -13.21
CA GLY A 95 -14.22 -17.36 -13.74
C GLY A 95 -15.10 -18.17 -12.78
N PRO A 96 -15.38 -19.45 -13.13
CA PRO A 96 -16.25 -20.33 -12.34
C PRO A 96 -15.67 -20.73 -10.98
N LEU A 97 -14.37 -20.54 -10.75
CA LEU A 97 -13.70 -20.77 -9.46
C LEU A 97 -13.77 -19.56 -8.52
N ALA A 98 -14.34 -18.43 -8.95
CA ALA A 98 -14.54 -17.29 -8.07
C ALA A 98 -15.45 -17.63 -6.87
N ALA A 99 -16.59 -18.29 -7.14
CA ALA A 99 -17.59 -18.61 -6.12
C ALA A 99 -17.05 -19.42 -4.90
N PRO A 100 -16.31 -20.54 -5.08
CA PRO A 100 -15.76 -21.28 -3.93
C PRO A 100 -14.68 -20.50 -3.18
N VAL A 101 -13.85 -19.70 -3.86
CA VAL A 101 -12.81 -18.87 -3.22
C VAL A 101 -13.45 -17.74 -2.40
N LEU A 102 -14.44 -17.06 -2.98
CA LEU A 102 -15.19 -16.00 -2.31
C LEU A 102 -15.98 -16.54 -1.11
N ARG A 103 -16.56 -17.73 -1.21
CA ARG A 103 -17.24 -18.37 -0.07
C ARG A 103 -16.29 -18.70 1.08
N PHE A 104 -15.05 -19.08 0.76
CA PHE A 104 -14.04 -19.30 1.78
C PHE A 104 -13.68 -17.98 2.50
N LEU A 105 -13.59 -16.87 1.76
CA LEU A 105 -13.46 -15.54 2.36
C LEU A 105 -14.66 -15.14 3.22
N GLU A 106 -15.89 -15.33 2.74
CA GLU A 106 -17.12 -15.06 3.50
C GLU A 106 -17.07 -15.75 4.87
N GLN A 107 -16.61 -17.00 4.90
CA GLN A 107 -16.48 -17.77 6.12
C GLN A 107 -15.33 -17.30 7.01
N GLY A 108 -14.16 -17.00 6.44
CA GLY A 108 -12.96 -16.61 7.18
C GLY A 108 -12.99 -15.17 7.71
N MET A 109 -13.58 -14.25 6.96
CA MET A 109 -13.63 -12.81 7.28
C MET A 109 -15.01 -12.36 7.79
N HIS A 110 -15.97 -13.28 7.94
CA HIS A 110 -17.35 -12.97 8.32
C HIS A 110 -18.02 -11.93 7.42
N LEU A 111 -17.68 -11.92 6.13
CA LEU A 111 -18.28 -11.02 5.15
C LEU A 111 -19.64 -11.56 4.71
N ASP A 112 -20.60 -10.66 4.49
CA ASP A 112 -21.82 -11.01 3.79
C ASP A 112 -21.62 -11.04 2.25
N ALA A 113 -22.63 -11.49 1.52
CA ALA A 113 -22.57 -11.59 0.07
C ALA A 113 -22.40 -10.22 -0.62
N GLU A 114 -22.98 -9.15 -0.06
CA GLU A 114 -22.89 -7.80 -0.63
C GLU A 114 -21.47 -7.23 -0.46
N GLN A 115 -20.87 -7.42 0.71
CA GLN A 115 -19.49 -7.04 1.00
C GLN A 115 -18.50 -7.84 0.14
N THR A 116 -18.78 -9.11 -0.10
CA THR A 116 -17.94 -9.99 -0.92
C THR A 116 -18.01 -9.60 -2.40
N ASP A 117 -19.19 -9.27 -2.91
CA ASP A 117 -19.36 -8.74 -4.27
C ASP A 117 -18.70 -7.36 -4.41
N ALA A 118 -18.82 -6.48 -3.42
CA ALA A 118 -18.16 -5.18 -3.41
C ALA A 118 -16.62 -5.32 -3.38
N LEU A 119 -16.10 -6.25 -2.58
CA LEU A 119 -14.68 -6.58 -2.54
C LEU A 119 -14.19 -7.08 -3.90
N ARG A 120 -14.91 -8.03 -4.51
CA ARG A 120 -14.59 -8.53 -5.86
C ARG A 120 -14.59 -7.41 -6.90
N ALA A 121 -15.63 -6.57 -6.91
CA ALA A 121 -15.77 -5.46 -7.85
C ALA A 121 -14.63 -4.43 -7.72
N ARG A 122 -14.08 -4.25 -6.52
CA ARG A 122 -12.92 -3.37 -6.29
C ARG A 122 -11.59 -4.04 -6.64
N LEU A 123 -11.43 -5.32 -6.32
CA LEU A 123 -10.15 -6.02 -6.46
C LEU A 123 -9.85 -6.44 -7.89
N LEU A 124 -10.84 -6.77 -8.72
CA LEU A 124 -10.59 -7.18 -10.11
C LEU A 124 -9.94 -6.06 -10.96
N PRO A 125 -10.48 -4.82 -11.01
CA PRO A 125 -9.83 -3.73 -11.76
C PRO A 125 -8.44 -3.38 -11.23
N PHE A 126 -8.26 -3.45 -9.90
CA PHE A 126 -6.95 -3.29 -9.28
C PHE A 126 -5.98 -4.38 -9.73
N GLY A 127 -6.43 -5.64 -9.72
CA GLY A 127 -5.64 -6.79 -10.14
C GLY A 127 -5.22 -6.73 -11.60
N GLU A 128 -6.10 -6.30 -12.51
CA GLU A 128 -5.76 -6.08 -13.92
C GLU A 128 -4.65 -5.04 -14.08
N THR A 129 -4.78 -3.91 -13.37
CA THR A 129 -3.78 -2.83 -13.37
C THR A 129 -2.45 -3.34 -12.81
N PHE A 130 -2.49 -4.13 -11.73
CA PHE A 130 -1.30 -4.65 -11.07
C PHE A 130 -0.60 -5.73 -11.91
N VAL A 131 -1.33 -6.62 -12.57
CA VAL A 131 -0.80 -7.57 -13.56
C VAL A 131 -0.07 -6.82 -14.68
N GLU A 132 -0.67 -5.74 -15.19
CA GLU A 132 -0.03 -4.95 -16.25
C GLU A 132 1.25 -4.26 -15.77
N LEU A 133 1.25 -3.72 -14.55
CA LEU A 133 2.45 -3.14 -13.93
C LEU A 133 3.58 -4.17 -13.80
N VAL A 134 3.29 -5.36 -13.25
CA VAL A 134 4.27 -6.44 -13.10
C VAL A 134 4.75 -6.94 -14.46
N GLY A 135 3.86 -7.02 -15.46
CA GLY A 135 4.24 -7.40 -16.83
C GLY A 135 5.19 -6.40 -17.48
N ARG A 136 4.97 -5.10 -17.28
CA ARG A 136 5.92 -4.05 -17.74
C ARG A 136 7.25 -4.15 -17.01
N PHE A 137 7.22 -4.38 -15.70
CA PHE A 137 8.43 -4.58 -14.90
C PHE A 137 9.24 -5.80 -15.36
N ALA A 138 8.56 -6.93 -15.65
CA ALA A 138 9.17 -8.16 -16.15
C ALA A 138 9.86 -7.96 -17.50
N ALA A 139 9.27 -7.14 -18.38
CA ALA A 139 9.84 -6.85 -19.70
C ALA A 139 11.05 -5.89 -19.65
N HIS A 140 11.20 -5.07 -18.61
CA HIS A 140 12.38 -4.20 -18.39
C HIS A 140 12.81 -3.38 -19.62
N ASP A 141 11.85 -2.74 -20.29
CA ASP A 141 11.99 -1.99 -21.56
C ASP A 141 12.40 -2.80 -22.82
N ASP A 142 12.48 -4.12 -22.72
CA ASP A 142 12.68 -5.01 -23.85
C ASP A 142 11.37 -5.23 -24.64
N GLU A 143 11.34 -4.76 -25.88
CA GLU A 143 10.18 -4.88 -26.76
C GLU A 143 9.87 -6.33 -27.15
N GLU A 144 10.89 -7.17 -27.33
CA GLU A 144 10.73 -8.60 -27.63
C GLU A 144 10.14 -9.33 -26.42
N ALA A 145 10.68 -9.08 -25.22
CA ALA A 145 10.14 -9.64 -23.98
C ALA A 145 8.67 -9.22 -23.74
N ARG A 146 8.32 -7.97 -24.09
CA ARG A 146 6.94 -7.47 -23.99
C ARG A 146 6.00 -8.17 -24.98
N GLU A 147 6.45 -8.42 -26.21
CA GLU A 147 5.68 -9.19 -27.20
C GLU A 147 5.48 -10.65 -26.77
N ASP A 148 6.52 -11.28 -26.23
CA ASP A 148 6.48 -12.64 -25.71
C ASP A 148 5.52 -12.75 -24.51
N LEU A 149 5.58 -11.83 -23.55
CA LEU A 149 4.64 -11.78 -22.43
C LEU A 149 3.20 -11.54 -22.90
N HIS A 150 3.00 -10.70 -23.91
CA HIS A 150 1.67 -10.48 -24.49
C HIS A 150 1.15 -11.76 -25.16
N LEU A 151 1.98 -12.46 -25.92
CA LEU A 151 1.63 -13.73 -26.54
C LEU A 151 1.30 -14.79 -25.48
N LEU A 152 2.12 -14.88 -24.42
CA LEU A 152 1.89 -15.78 -23.29
C LEU A 152 0.56 -15.50 -22.61
N ARG A 153 0.22 -14.23 -22.37
CA ARG A 153 -1.07 -13.82 -21.82
C ARG A 153 -2.23 -14.32 -22.70
N LEU A 154 -2.16 -14.10 -24.01
CA LEU A 154 -3.18 -14.57 -24.95
C LEU A 154 -3.32 -16.10 -24.95
N GLN A 155 -2.22 -16.83 -24.80
CA GLN A 155 -2.23 -18.29 -24.69
C GLN A 155 -2.92 -18.76 -23.41
N ILE A 156 -2.61 -18.13 -22.26
CA ILE A 156 -3.23 -18.41 -20.96
C ILE A 156 -4.74 -18.10 -21.02
N GLU A 157 -5.13 -16.92 -21.46
CA GLU A 157 -6.54 -16.52 -21.62
C GLU A 157 -7.28 -17.46 -22.57
N GLY A 158 -6.63 -17.85 -23.68
CA GLY A 158 -7.15 -18.83 -24.62
C GLY A 158 -7.34 -20.22 -23.99
N ALA A 159 -6.42 -20.67 -23.13
CA ALA A 159 -6.55 -21.92 -22.39
C ALA A 159 -7.75 -21.88 -21.43
N PHE A 160 -7.91 -20.79 -20.68
CA PHE A 160 -9.08 -20.57 -19.82
C PHE A 160 -10.38 -20.58 -20.62
N ALA A 161 -10.45 -19.85 -21.74
CA ALA A 161 -11.64 -19.83 -22.59
C ALA A 161 -12.02 -21.23 -23.12
N ARG A 162 -11.02 -22.07 -23.45
CA ARG A 162 -11.25 -23.43 -23.95
C ARG A 162 -11.60 -24.42 -22.84
N LEU A 163 -10.92 -24.36 -21.70
CA LEU A 163 -10.91 -25.46 -20.73
C LEU A 163 -11.53 -25.11 -19.37
N ALA A 164 -11.94 -23.86 -19.11
CA ALA A 164 -12.53 -23.49 -17.81
C ALA A 164 -13.79 -24.30 -17.47
N HIS A 165 -14.56 -24.74 -18.48
CA HIS A 165 -15.73 -25.61 -18.29
C HIS A 165 -15.36 -27.03 -17.80
N THR A 166 -14.09 -27.42 -17.88
CA THR A 166 -13.59 -28.72 -17.39
C THR A 166 -13.24 -28.68 -15.90
N LEU A 167 -13.15 -27.48 -15.31
CA LEU A 167 -12.86 -27.32 -13.89
C LEU A 167 -14.00 -27.88 -13.07
N GLN A 168 -13.68 -28.85 -12.23
CA GLN A 168 -14.61 -29.29 -11.20
C GLN A 168 -14.55 -28.30 -10.05
N VAL A 169 -15.69 -27.77 -9.62
CA VAL A 169 -15.74 -26.96 -8.41
C VAL A 169 -15.90 -27.93 -7.23
N THR A 170 -14.92 -27.97 -6.33
CA THR A 170 -15.10 -28.64 -5.02
C THR A 170 -14.99 -27.59 -3.96
N ASP A 171 -15.94 -27.59 -3.04
CA ASP A 171 -15.93 -26.68 -1.91
C ASP A 171 -14.67 -26.91 -1.07
N LEU A 172 -14.04 -25.80 -0.67
CA LEU A 172 -12.93 -25.84 0.28
C LEU A 172 -13.47 -26.34 1.62
N PRO A 173 -12.74 -27.22 2.33
CA PRO A 173 -13.10 -27.55 3.71
C PRO A 173 -13.06 -26.26 4.55
N PRO A 174 -13.99 -26.11 5.53
CA PRO A 174 -13.98 -24.95 6.41
C PRO A 174 -12.61 -24.83 7.08
N ALA A 175 -12.11 -23.60 7.20
CA ALA A 175 -10.88 -23.33 7.95
C ALA A 175 -10.99 -23.98 9.33
N ALA A 176 -10.00 -24.77 9.72
CA ALA A 176 -9.98 -25.35 11.06
C ALA A 176 -10.02 -24.20 12.08
N PRO A 177 -10.84 -24.30 13.15
CA PRO A 177 -10.89 -23.26 14.16
C PRO A 177 -9.47 -23.06 14.71
N GLU A 178 -8.93 -21.86 14.53
CA GLU A 178 -7.69 -21.46 15.16
C GLU A 178 -7.94 -21.51 16.68
N ASN A 179 -7.28 -22.44 17.37
CA ASN A 179 -7.31 -22.53 18.83
C ASN A 179 -6.61 -21.28 19.38
N ASN A 180 -7.39 -20.22 19.58
CA ASN A 180 -6.94 -19.00 20.22
C ASN A 180 -6.98 -19.21 21.75
N GLU A 181 -6.05 -20.02 22.25
CA GLU A 181 -5.75 -20.12 23.68
C GLU A 181 -4.59 -19.16 23.99
N ASN A 182 -4.91 -17.92 24.37
CA ASN A 182 -4.11 -16.91 25.08
C ASN A 182 -5.00 -15.63 25.12
N ASP A 183 -5.19 -14.86 26.17
CA ASP A 183 -4.50 -14.75 27.45
C ASP A 183 -5.49 -14.02 28.39
N ASP A 184 -5.76 -14.60 29.55
CA ASP A 184 -6.64 -14.08 30.59
C ASP A 184 -5.77 -13.25 31.55
N TRP A 185 -5.75 -11.92 31.37
CA TRP A 185 -5.11 -11.01 32.30
C TRP A 185 -6.13 -10.06 32.92
N ASP A 186 -6.58 -10.45 34.11
CA ASP A 186 -7.10 -9.58 35.15
C ASP A 186 -6.15 -8.39 35.41
N GLN A 187 -6.68 -7.17 35.41
CA GLN A 187 -6.12 -6.12 36.27
C GLN A 187 -7.15 -5.05 36.68
N GLU A 188 -7.27 -4.91 38.00
CA GLU A 188 -8.12 -3.99 38.74
C GLU A 188 -7.68 -2.52 38.65
N ASN A 189 -8.69 -1.66 38.56
CA ASN A 189 -8.83 -0.30 39.10
C ASN A 189 -7.60 0.41 39.73
N GLY A 190 -7.25 1.56 39.16
CA GLY A 190 -6.58 2.67 39.85
C GLY A 190 -7.10 4.01 39.33
N LYS A 191 -7.85 4.75 40.17
CA LYS A 191 -8.20 6.14 39.92
C LYS A 191 -6.99 7.05 40.15
N PHE A 192 -6.59 7.81 39.14
CA PHE A 192 -5.96 9.12 39.32
C PHE A 192 -6.53 10.08 38.26
N GLU A 193 -7.19 11.14 38.73
CA GLU A 193 -7.51 12.32 37.91
C GLU A 193 -6.36 13.30 38.15
N GLU A 194 -5.49 13.52 37.15
CA GLU A 194 -4.64 14.70 36.98
C GLU A 194 -3.90 14.58 35.61
N ASP A 195 -4.43 15.25 34.57
CA ASP A 195 -3.82 15.55 33.26
C ASP A 195 -3.02 14.41 32.55
N GLU A 196 -3.69 13.30 32.20
CA GLU A 196 -3.13 12.10 31.53
C GLU A 196 -3.03 12.18 29.98
N ASP A 197 -3.21 13.33 29.34
CA ASP A 197 -3.25 13.41 27.87
C ASP A 197 -1.87 13.33 27.17
N ASP A 198 -0.77 13.26 27.93
CA ASP A 198 0.60 13.27 27.42
C ASP A 198 1.41 12.00 27.80
N GLU A 199 0.76 10.88 28.10
CA GLU A 199 1.48 9.61 28.16
C GLU A 199 1.99 9.23 26.77
N LEU A 200 3.27 8.84 26.71
CA LEU A 200 3.94 8.39 25.50
C LEU A 200 3.48 6.96 25.21
N ILE A 201 2.43 6.85 24.40
CA ILE A 201 1.73 5.58 24.16
C ILE A 201 2.33 4.83 22.96
N PHE A 202 3.11 5.51 22.10
CA PHE A 202 3.48 4.94 20.81
C PHE A 202 4.93 5.21 20.40
N GLU A 203 5.65 4.14 20.04
CA GLU A 203 6.98 4.21 19.44
C GLU A 203 6.91 3.81 17.96
N ILE A 204 7.21 4.74 17.06
CA ILE A 204 7.26 4.48 15.62
C ILE A 204 8.66 4.77 15.11
N LYS A 205 9.21 3.84 14.34
CA LYS A 205 10.40 4.09 13.54
C LYS A 205 9.98 4.59 12.16
N PHE A 206 10.39 5.82 11.82
CA PHE A 206 10.15 6.40 10.51
C PHE A 206 11.40 6.32 9.64
N ARG A 207 11.22 6.10 8.33
CA ARG A 207 12.27 6.33 7.33
C ARG A 207 12.45 7.83 7.08
N GLU A 208 13.58 8.23 6.51
CA GLU A 208 13.87 9.64 6.26
C GLU A 208 12.83 10.31 5.34
N GLU A 209 12.34 9.60 4.33
CA GLU A 209 11.32 10.11 3.40
C GLU A 209 9.97 10.29 4.10
N GLN A 210 9.64 9.38 5.03
CA GLN A 210 8.43 9.49 5.85
C GLN A 210 8.54 10.69 6.79
N LEU A 211 9.70 10.92 7.41
CA LEU A 211 9.94 12.11 8.23
C LEU A 211 9.80 13.39 7.38
N HIS A 212 10.34 13.42 6.16
CA HIS A 212 10.15 14.54 5.24
C HIS A 212 8.67 14.77 4.90
N MET A 213 7.93 13.71 4.57
CA MET A 213 6.50 13.79 4.30
C MET A 213 5.71 14.31 5.51
N LEU A 214 5.99 13.81 6.73
CA LEU A 214 5.28 14.25 7.94
C LEU A 214 5.60 15.72 8.28
N ARG A 215 6.87 16.13 8.17
CA ARG A 215 7.28 17.54 8.32
C ARG A 215 6.55 18.43 7.30
N LEU A 216 6.44 17.96 6.06
CA LEU A 216 5.73 18.66 5.00
C LEU A 216 4.25 18.78 5.31
N ALA A 217 3.61 17.69 5.72
CA ALA A 217 2.19 17.64 6.07
C ALA A 217 1.85 18.62 7.20
N VAL A 218 2.61 18.58 8.30
CA VAL A 218 2.42 19.48 9.45
C VAL A 218 2.69 20.93 9.07
N THR A 219 3.73 21.17 8.26
CA THR A 219 4.05 22.52 7.77
C THR A 219 2.92 23.05 6.91
N LEU A 220 2.45 22.26 5.94
CA LEU A 220 1.40 22.64 5.01
C LEU A 220 0.10 22.93 5.76
N ALA A 221 -0.37 22.03 6.63
CA ALA A 221 -1.58 22.23 7.43
C ALA A 221 -1.53 23.55 8.24
N ARG A 222 -0.35 23.92 8.76
CA ARG A 222 -0.14 25.18 9.47
C ARG A 222 -0.23 26.41 8.57
N VAL A 223 0.32 26.36 7.36
CA VAL A 223 0.42 27.53 6.48
C VAL A 223 -0.77 27.69 5.53
N LEU A 224 -1.48 26.61 5.22
CA LEU A 224 -2.55 26.56 4.21
C LEU A 224 -3.63 27.64 4.41
N PRO A 225 -4.14 27.89 5.64
CA PRO A 225 -5.17 28.91 5.85
C PRO A 225 -4.69 30.33 5.52
N SER A 226 -3.39 30.59 5.54
CA SER A 226 -2.82 31.89 5.17
C SER A 226 -2.49 32.02 3.69
N LEU A 227 -2.39 30.88 2.98
CA LEU A 227 -1.94 30.81 1.60
C LEU A 227 -3.07 30.81 0.57
N SER A 228 -4.26 30.34 0.96
CA SER A 228 -5.40 30.21 0.05
C SER A 228 -6.71 30.61 0.71
N ALA A 229 -7.53 31.36 -0.02
CA ALA A 229 -8.88 31.75 0.41
C ALA A 229 -9.94 30.67 0.10
N GLN A 230 -9.55 29.51 -0.44
CA GLN A 230 -10.49 28.44 -0.73
C GLN A 230 -11.15 27.90 0.56
N PRO A 231 -12.43 27.47 0.52
CA PRO A 231 -13.15 26.99 1.70
C PRO A 231 -12.40 25.89 2.45
N PHE A 232 -11.88 24.89 1.74
CA PHE A 232 -11.02 23.84 2.27
C PHE A 232 -9.83 24.40 3.06
N ALA A 233 -9.03 25.30 2.46
CA ALA A 233 -7.84 25.87 3.09
C ALA A 233 -8.16 26.65 4.38
N GLN A 234 -9.28 27.38 4.40
CA GLN A 234 -9.73 28.11 5.58
C GLN A 234 -10.22 27.17 6.68
N ALA A 235 -10.90 26.08 6.32
CA ALA A 235 -11.45 25.11 7.27
C ALA A 235 -10.36 24.31 8.01
N VAL A 236 -9.15 24.18 7.46
CA VAL A 236 -8.01 23.54 8.15
C VAL A 236 -7.71 24.17 9.52
N ALA A 237 -7.89 25.48 9.67
CA ALA A 237 -7.68 26.18 10.94
C ALA A 237 -8.69 25.79 12.04
N GLY A 238 -9.79 25.13 11.68
CA GLY A 238 -10.83 24.66 12.59
C GLY A 238 -10.67 23.21 13.07
N LEU A 239 -9.66 22.48 12.59
CA LEU A 239 -9.41 21.10 13.02
C LEU A 239 -8.95 21.06 14.47
N SER A 240 -9.52 20.16 15.27
CA SER A 240 -9.31 20.11 16.72
C SER A 240 -7.87 19.78 17.12
N GLY A 241 -7.14 19.01 16.30
CA GLY A 241 -5.73 18.67 16.53
C GLY A 241 -4.72 19.68 15.99
N CYS A 242 -5.11 20.58 15.09
CA CYS A 242 -4.19 21.44 14.33
C CYS A 242 -4.02 22.84 14.96
N SER A 243 -3.75 22.90 16.28
CA SER A 243 -3.39 24.17 16.91
C SER A 243 -1.99 24.64 16.46
N VAL A 244 -1.79 25.94 16.24
CA VAL A 244 -0.49 26.48 15.80
C VAL A 244 0.66 26.12 16.76
N PRO A 245 0.50 26.26 18.09
CA PRO A 245 1.55 25.83 19.04
C PRO A 245 1.85 24.33 18.98
N SER A 246 0.82 23.48 18.88
CA SER A 246 0.99 22.02 18.80
C SER A 246 1.72 21.61 17.53
N MET A 247 1.34 22.18 16.38
CA MET A 247 2.00 21.90 15.10
C MET A 247 3.47 22.36 15.11
N ALA A 248 3.77 23.51 15.73
CA ALA A 248 5.14 23.99 15.84
C ALA A 248 5.99 23.07 16.74
N ALA A 249 5.45 22.61 17.87
CA ALA A 249 6.13 21.69 18.77
C ALA A 249 6.40 20.34 18.10
N LEU A 250 5.39 19.76 17.44
CA LEU A 250 5.53 18.48 16.74
C LEU A 250 6.53 18.58 15.58
N ASN A 251 6.50 19.66 14.80
CA ASN A 251 7.47 19.85 13.73
C ASN A 251 8.91 19.99 14.28
N GLY A 252 9.08 20.61 15.45
CA GLY A 252 10.36 20.61 16.18
C GLY A 252 10.84 19.18 16.47
N ARG A 253 9.99 18.35 17.08
CA ARG A 253 10.29 16.94 17.36
C ARG A 253 10.62 16.15 16.09
N LEU A 254 9.81 16.30 15.03
CA LEU A 254 10.05 15.60 13.77
C LEU A 254 11.37 16.01 13.11
N ARG A 255 11.86 17.23 13.31
CA ARG A 255 13.18 17.68 12.78
C ARG A 255 14.35 17.08 13.54
N GLU A 256 14.17 16.81 14.83
CA GLU A 256 15.16 16.15 15.68
C GLU A 256 15.14 14.63 15.51
N ALA A 257 14.01 14.07 15.05
CA ALA A 257 13.88 12.66 14.72
C ALA A 257 14.82 12.26 13.57
N THR A 258 15.40 11.07 13.71
CA THR A 258 16.29 10.43 12.72
C THR A 258 15.76 9.04 12.41
N ASP A 259 16.14 8.50 11.26
CA ASP A 259 15.82 7.13 10.86
C ASP A 259 16.47 6.06 11.76
N ALA A 260 17.48 6.44 12.54
CA ALA A 260 18.21 5.54 13.45
C ALA A 260 17.44 5.19 14.73
N ALA A 261 16.57 6.07 15.23
CA ALA A 261 15.91 5.92 16.54
C ALA A 261 14.38 5.98 16.42
N PRO A 262 13.64 5.11 17.14
CA PRO A 262 12.19 5.24 17.27
C PRO A 262 11.81 6.61 17.82
N THR A 263 10.77 7.21 17.24
CA THR A 263 10.20 8.47 17.73
C THR A 263 9.07 8.14 18.68
N GLN A 264 9.16 8.67 19.90
CA GLN A 264 8.10 8.56 20.90
C GLN A 264 7.02 9.59 20.58
N MET A 265 5.77 9.13 20.53
CA MET A 265 4.61 9.95 20.22
C MET A 265 3.53 9.77 21.27
N SER A 266 2.98 10.89 21.73
CA SER A 266 1.73 10.89 22.48
C SER A 266 0.57 10.68 21.52
N TRP A 267 -0.60 10.34 22.06
CA TRP A 267 -1.81 10.26 21.26
C TRP A 267 -2.15 11.59 20.56
N HIS A 268 -1.89 12.72 21.24
CA HIS A 268 -2.06 14.04 20.66
C HIS A 268 -1.20 14.24 19.40
N ASP A 269 0.03 13.72 19.40
CA ASP A 269 0.92 13.77 18.24
C ASP A 269 0.39 12.93 17.08
N VAL A 270 -0.07 11.71 17.36
CA VAL A 270 -0.66 10.81 16.36
C VAL A 270 -1.90 11.45 15.73
N ALA A 271 -2.78 12.04 16.53
CA ALA A 271 -3.97 12.75 16.07
C ALA A 271 -3.62 13.92 15.13
N LEU A 272 -2.60 14.71 15.49
CA LEU A 272 -2.14 15.84 14.70
C LEU A 272 -1.53 15.38 13.36
N LEU A 273 -0.72 14.31 13.36
CA LEU A 273 -0.16 13.74 12.14
C LEU A 273 -1.26 13.15 11.25
N TYR A 274 -2.25 12.47 11.84
CA TYR A 274 -3.38 11.93 11.10
C TYR A 274 -4.11 13.03 10.34
N GLN A 275 -4.45 14.14 11.00
CA GLN A 275 -5.12 15.25 10.34
C GLN A 275 -4.23 15.96 9.32
N SER A 276 -2.97 16.20 9.66
CA SER A 276 -2.02 16.91 8.79
C SER A 276 -1.74 16.14 7.51
N THR A 277 -1.59 14.81 7.58
CA THR A 277 -1.36 13.96 6.40
C THR A 277 -2.59 13.91 5.51
N GLN A 278 -3.79 13.89 6.08
CA GLN A 278 -5.05 14.01 5.33
C GLN A 278 -5.18 15.37 4.64
N VAL A 279 -4.82 16.47 5.32
CA VAL A 279 -4.76 17.82 4.70
C VAL A 279 -3.79 17.85 3.54
N LEU A 280 -2.62 17.20 3.67
CA LEU A 280 -1.65 17.09 2.58
C LEU A 280 -2.21 16.32 1.38
N ALA A 281 -2.88 15.18 1.61
CA ALA A 281 -3.52 14.41 0.53
C ALA A 281 -4.58 15.24 -0.20
N MET A 282 -5.46 15.90 0.55
CA MET A 282 -6.50 16.77 0.01
C MET A 282 -5.92 17.96 -0.77
N ALA A 283 -4.86 18.58 -0.25
CA ALA A 283 -4.17 19.67 -0.94
C ALA A 283 -3.59 19.19 -2.28
N MET A 284 -2.97 18.00 -2.33
CA MET A 284 -2.40 17.44 -3.56
C MET A 284 -3.42 17.14 -4.65
N VAL A 285 -4.65 16.75 -4.29
CA VAL A 285 -5.72 16.52 -5.27
C VAL A 285 -6.54 17.78 -5.59
N SER A 286 -6.24 18.90 -4.93
CA SER A 286 -6.91 20.18 -5.11
C SER A 286 -6.07 21.17 -5.93
N ASN A 287 -6.72 22.19 -6.48
CA ASN A 287 -6.01 23.29 -7.15
C ASN A 287 -5.32 24.26 -6.15
N VAL A 288 -5.24 23.95 -4.86
CA VAL A 288 -4.58 24.81 -3.87
C VAL A 288 -3.07 24.86 -4.08
N LEU A 289 -2.46 23.76 -4.54
CA LEU A 289 -1.02 23.73 -4.81
C LEU A 289 -0.62 24.49 -6.09
N ASP A 290 -1.55 24.68 -7.03
CA ASP A 290 -1.34 25.53 -8.21
C ASP A 290 -1.07 26.99 -7.81
N VAL A 291 -1.76 27.47 -6.77
CA VAL A 291 -1.56 28.82 -6.20
C VAL A 291 -0.15 28.97 -5.61
N LEU A 292 0.44 27.88 -5.15
CA LEU A 292 1.78 27.85 -4.56
C LEU A 292 2.90 27.68 -5.58
N ARG A 293 2.57 27.48 -6.88
CA ARG A 293 3.53 27.11 -7.93
C ARG A 293 4.47 26.01 -7.45
N TRP A 294 3.90 25.04 -6.74
CA TRP A 294 4.64 24.01 -6.01
C TRP A 294 5.52 23.18 -6.96
N GLU A 295 5.08 22.97 -8.20
CA GLU A 295 5.88 22.37 -9.28
C GLU A 295 7.22 23.07 -9.50
N GLU A 296 7.28 24.41 -9.38
CA GLU A 296 8.48 25.19 -9.64
C GLU A 296 9.48 25.09 -8.49
N GLN A 297 9.02 25.14 -7.24
CA GLN A 297 9.90 25.01 -6.07
C GLN A 297 10.53 23.62 -5.97
N LEU A 298 9.73 22.56 -6.20
CA LEU A 298 10.23 21.18 -6.22
C LEU A 298 11.19 20.88 -7.39
N SER A 299 11.06 21.64 -8.49
CA SER A 299 11.96 21.55 -9.66
C SER A 299 13.28 22.29 -9.42
N GLU A 300 13.27 23.39 -8.66
CA GLU A 300 14.47 24.16 -8.31
C GLU A 300 15.31 23.51 -7.20
N GLU A 301 14.69 22.93 -6.16
CA GLU A 301 15.42 22.22 -5.08
C GLU A 301 16.19 20.99 -5.62
N ALA A 302 15.57 20.23 -6.53
CA ALA A 302 16.22 19.09 -7.18
C ALA A 302 17.44 19.48 -8.04
N ALA A 303 17.48 20.72 -8.55
CA ALA A 303 18.62 21.24 -9.29
C ALA A 303 19.72 21.82 -8.38
N ALA A 304 19.39 22.15 -7.13
CA ALA A 304 20.31 22.76 -6.16
C ALA A 304 21.00 21.73 -5.25
N GLU A 305 20.38 20.57 -5.00
CA GLU A 305 20.89 19.56 -4.04
C GLU A 305 21.77 18.46 -4.65
N THR A 306 22.08 18.46 -5.95
CA THR A 306 23.00 17.48 -6.54
C THR A 306 24.45 17.99 -6.54
N PRO A 307 25.34 17.59 -5.61
CA PRO A 307 26.77 17.67 -5.84
C PRO A 307 27.16 16.70 -6.98
N PRO A 308 28.17 17.03 -7.81
CA PRO A 308 28.53 16.25 -8.98
C PRO A 308 29.33 15.01 -8.54
N ALA A 309 28.68 13.92 -8.19
CA ALA A 309 29.38 12.67 -7.88
C ALA A 309 28.70 11.39 -8.37
N GLU A 310 27.38 11.36 -8.51
CA GLU A 310 26.67 10.19 -9.05
C GLU A 310 25.85 10.59 -10.27
N ALA A 311 26.01 9.82 -11.35
CA ALA A 311 25.27 10.05 -12.57
C ALA A 311 23.77 9.93 -12.25
N PRO A 312 22.95 10.95 -12.56
CA PRO A 312 21.52 10.85 -12.33
C PRO A 312 20.98 9.64 -13.07
N ASP A 313 20.11 8.88 -12.39
CA ASP A 313 19.38 7.77 -12.97
C ASP A 313 18.82 8.18 -14.35
N PRO A 314 19.24 7.51 -15.45
CA PRO A 314 18.91 7.93 -16.81
C PRO A 314 17.39 7.93 -17.05
N GLU A 315 16.63 7.13 -16.30
CA GLU A 315 15.17 7.06 -16.39
C GLU A 315 14.51 8.24 -15.69
N ALA A 316 15.00 8.64 -14.51
CA ALA A 316 14.52 9.83 -13.79
C ALA A 316 14.85 11.14 -14.52
N ALA A 317 15.97 11.17 -15.26
CA ALA A 317 16.38 12.29 -16.10
C ALA A 317 15.54 12.43 -17.39
N ALA A 318 14.93 11.34 -17.86
CA ALA A 318 14.10 11.31 -19.07
C ALA A 318 12.67 11.85 -18.83
N LEU A 319 12.20 11.86 -17.59
CA LEU A 319 10.85 12.32 -17.25
C LEU A 319 10.72 13.84 -17.38
N THR A 320 9.62 14.26 -18.02
CA THR A 320 9.24 15.67 -18.08
C THR A 320 8.92 16.20 -16.66
N PRO A 321 9.02 17.52 -16.41
CA PRO A 321 8.65 18.11 -15.12
C PRO A 321 7.26 17.67 -14.58
N PRO A 322 6.17 17.66 -15.39
CA PRO A 322 4.86 17.20 -14.90
C PRO A 322 4.82 15.71 -14.58
N GLU A 323 5.56 14.87 -15.32
CA GLU A 323 5.65 13.43 -15.02
C GLU A 323 6.43 13.16 -13.73
N ARG A 324 7.51 13.92 -13.48
CA ARG A 324 8.24 13.88 -12.21
C ARG A 324 7.37 14.34 -11.04
N PHE A 325 6.56 15.38 -11.24
CA PHE A 325 5.62 15.86 -10.24
C PHE A 325 4.54 14.80 -9.95
N ALA A 326 3.91 14.23 -10.98
CA ALA A 326 2.91 13.17 -10.83
C ALA A 326 3.48 11.95 -10.09
N ARG A 327 4.70 11.51 -10.44
CA ARG A 327 5.39 10.40 -9.75
C ARG A 327 5.65 10.72 -8.27
N ARG A 328 6.09 11.94 -7.95
CA ARG A 328 6.30 12.36 -6.56
C ARG A 328 4.97 12.44 -5.80
N GLN A 329 3.93 12.97 -6.42
CA GLN A 329 2.59 13.03 -5.85
C GLN A 329 2.07 11.63 -5.53
N GLU A 330 2.23 10.67 -6.44
CA GLU A 330 1.87 9.27 -6.23
C GLU A 330 2.61 8.66 -5.02
N ILE A 331 3.91 8.87 -4.93
CA ILE A 331 4.73 8.40 -3.79
C ILE A 331 4.25 8.99 -2.46
N ILE A 332 3.96 10.30 -2.43
CA ILE A 332 3.48 10.98 -1.21
C ILE A 332 2.08 10.49 -0.85
N CYS A 333 1.16 10.38 -1.81
CA CYS A 333 -0.19 9.83 -1.61
C CYS A 333 -0.12 8.42 -1.04
N MET A 334 0.75 7.57 -1.60
CA MET A 334 0.99 6.25 -1.07
C MET A 334 1.47 6.34 0.39
N MET A 335 2.54 7.08 0.71
CA MET A 335 3.02 7.21 2.09
C MET A 335 1.92 7.67 3.07
N ILE A 336 1.07 8.62 2.67
CA ILE A 336 -0.06 9.09 3.48
C ILE A 336 -1.06 7.96 3.73
N THR A 337 -1.51 7.24 2.70
CA THR A 337 -2.46 6.14 2.84
C THR A 337 -1.96 5.08 3.82
N GLY A 338 -0.68 4.70 3.75
CA GLY A 338 -0.12 3.70 4.66
C GLY A 338 -0.02 4.19 6.10
N PHE A 339 0.32 5.47 6.30
CA PHE A 339 0.30 6.06 7.64
C PHE A 339 -1.13 6.10 8.22
N VAL A 340 -2.11 6.47 7.40
CA VAL A 340 -3.53 6.52 7.78
C VAL A 340 -4.04 5.14 8.15
N GLU A 341 -3.76 4.12 7.34
CA GLU A 341 -4.12 2.72 7.61
C GLU A 341 -3.49 2.25 8.93
N CYS A 342 -2.20 2.50 9.13
CA CYS A 342 -1.50 2.17 10.38
C CYS A 342 -2.18 2.78 11.60
N VAL A 343 -2.53 4.06 11.56
CA VAL A 343 -3.23 4.74 12.68
C VAL A 343 -4.62 4.14 12.89
N GLN A 344 -5.33 3.83 11.81
CA GLN A 344 -6.69 3.28 11.90
C GLN A 344 -6.73 1.87 12.45
N GLU A 345 -5.72 1.06 12.16
CA GLU A 345 -5.56 -0.29 12.67
C GLU A 345 -5.17 -0.29 14.16
N HIS A 346 -4.14 0.48 14.52
CA HIS A 346 -3.60 0.48 15.88
C HIS A 346 -4.50 1.19 16.89
N PHE A 347 -5.36 2.10 16.44
CA PHE A 347 -6.22 2.92 17.29
C PHE A 347 -7.71 2.79 16.91
N ALA A 348 -8.11 1.62 16.41
CA ALA A 348 -9.49 1.36 15.96
C ALA A 348 -10.54 1.62 17.05
N ASP A 349 -10.19 1.28 18.30
CA ASP A 349 -11.07 1.40 19.47
C ASP A 349 -11.06 2.80 20.12
N GLU A 350 -10.17 3.68 19.66
CA GLU A 350 -9.99 5.02 20.25
C GLU A 350 -11.13 5.95 19.81
N PRO A 351 -12.02 6.40 20.73
CA PRO A 351 -13.19 7.20 20.38
C PRO A 351 -12.81 8.51 19.69
N ARG A 352 -11.68 9.11 20.07
CA ARG A 352 -11.18 10.34 19.45
C ARG A 352 -10.85 10.15 17.97
N LEU A 353 -10.44 8.97 17.53
CA LEU A 353 -10.18 8.71 16.11
C LEU A 353 -11.46 8.86 15.26
N ASN A 354 -12.62 8.49 15.79
CA ASN A 354 -13.90 8.66 15.10
C ASN A 354 -14.33 10.14 15.01
N GLU A 355 -13.90 10.99 15.93
CA GLU A 355 -14.04 12.45 15.82
C GLU A 355 -13.14 13.00 14.71
N LEU A 356 -11.87 12.62 14.71
CA LEU A 356 -10.91 13.05 13.69
C LEU A 356 -11.36 12.64 12.28
N ARG A 357 -11.89 11.41 12.11
CA ARG A 357 -12.46 10.94 10.85
C ARG A 357 -13.60 11.84 10.37
N ARG A 358 -14.53 12.20 11.26
CA ARG A 358 -15.64 13.10 10.92
C ARG A 358 -15.16 14.50 10.53
N GLU A 359 -14.16 15.04 11.23
CA GLU A 359 -13.55 16.32 10.88
C GLU A 359 -12.90 16.28 9.50
N VAL A 360 -12.14 15.22 9.20
CA VAL A 360 -11.50 15.01 7.89
C VAL A 360 -12.53 14.84 6.77
N THR A 361 -13.61 14.08 7.00
CA THR A 361 -14.69 13.94 6.02
C THR A 361 -15.38 15.28 5.76
N ALA A 362 -15.70 16.04 6.81
CA ALA A 362 -16.30 17.37 6.66
C ALA A 362 -15.36 18.35 5.93
N LEU A 363 -14.05 18.18 6.07
CA LEU A 363 -13.05 18.96 5.35
C LEU A 363 -12.98 18.57 3.86
N ALA A 364 -13.08 17.28 3.55
CA ALA A 364 -13.08 16.77 2.18
C ALA A 364 -14.31 17.24 1.37
N ASP A 365 -15.46 17.42 2.02
CA ASP A 365 -16.69 17.97 1.41
C ASP A 365 -16.53 19.43 0.91
N LEU A 366 -15.41 20.09 1.23
CA LEU A 366 -15.10 21.48 0.84
C LEU A 366 -14.14 21.61 -0.34
N LEU A 367 -13.67 20.48 -0.90
CA LEU A 367 -12.88 20.41 -2.14
C LEU A 367 -13.80 20.53 -3.36
#